data_AF-A0A1I7IP18-F1
#
_entry.id   AF-A0A1I7IP18-F1
#
_cell.length_a   1.000
_cell.length_b   1.000
_cell.length_c   1.000
_cell.angle_alpha   90.00
_cell.angle_beta   90.00
_cell.angle_gamma   90.00
#
_symmetry.space_group_name_H-M   'P 1'
#
loop_
_entity.id
_entity.type
_entity.pdbx_description
1 polymer ?
#
loop_
_entity_poly.entity_id
_entity_poly.type
_entity_poly.pdbx_seq_one_letter_code
_entity_poly.pdbx_strand_id
1 'polypeptide(L)'
;MNGLKFMCKVEKYTFSELADMLSVPKQNISAWANGSRNIPKKHLAKLYEIFGEIPEEYFQRDLDEIDQMRIKKILIENKKEEIEYSYTEVDEVTGQEIEKQGLFIDTSNDWYIESLNYDIGRKEYINTLSKNLKIQYRDNEEHEESISRAYNYLNIFQEFSEIVESGISLDIIKDVLCGIKKYQGERVYENELVRDVFKSIKKASDTYEKKRIEDIKFLIENGFYTKEELNELLNDKTK
;
A
#
# COMPACT_ATOMS: atom_id res chain seq x y z
N MET A 1 -19.58 5.43 -11.07
CA MET A 1 -20.13 6.75 -10.68
C MET A 1 -19.27 7.79 -11.36
N ASN A 2 -19.88 8.77 -12.04
CA ASN A 2 -19.13 9.82 -12.71
C ASN A 2 -18.20 10.56 -11.74
N GLY A 3 -16.98 10.85 -12.17
CA GLY A 3 -15.98 11.38 -11.24
C GLY A 3 -16.21 12.79 -10.74
N LEU A 4 -16.78 13.70 -11.54
CA LEU A 4 -17.17 15.02 -11.04
C LEU A 4 -18.17 14.89 -9.88
N LYS A 5 -19.15 14.01 -10.02
CA LYS A 5 -20.14 13.73 -8.97
C LYS A 5 -19.50 13.14 -7.71
N PHE A 6 -18.52 12.26 -7.88
CA PHE A 6 -17.77 11.68 -6.77
C PHE A 6 -16.99 12.75 -6.00
N MET A 7 -16.22 13.58 -6.71
CA MET A 7 -15.40 14.63 -6.11
C MET A 7 -16.24 15.64 -5.33
N CYS A 8 -17.36 16.13 -5.90
CA CYS A 8 -18.30 16.97 -5.17
C CYS A 8 -18.82 16.31 -3.89
N LYS A 9 -19.07 14.99 -3.91
CA LYS A 9 -19.52 14.25 -2.73
C LYS A 9 -18.45 14.18 -1.64
N VAL A 10 -17.19 13.95 -2.02
CA VAL A 10 -16.06 13.84 -1.07
C VAL A 10 -15.76 15.20 -0.44
N GLU A 11 -15.69 16.25 -1.26
CA GLU A 11 -15.45 17.63 -0.82
C GLU A 11 -16.68 18.32 -0.23
N LYS A 12 -17.83 17.64 -0.24
CA LYS A 12 -19.12 18.16 0.23
C LYS A 12 -19.60 19.41 -0.51
N TYR A 13 -19.15 19.63 -1.75
CA TYR A 13 -19.66 20.69 -2.61
C TYR A 13 -21.03 20.36 -3.17
N THR A 14 -21.95 21.30 -3.06
CA THR A 14 -23.20 21.29 -3.82
C THR A 14 -22.95 21.68 -5.27
N PHE A 15 -23.85 21.24 -6.17
CA PHE A 15 -23.78 21.68 -7.57
C PHE A 15 -24.03 23.17 -7.74
N SER A 16 -24.66 23.83 -6.78
CA SER A 16 -24.82 25.29 -6.81
C SER A 16 -23.48 25.98 -6.53
N GLU A 17 -22.78 25.60 -5.45
CA GLU A 17 -21.47 26.16 -5.11
C GLU A 17 -20.45 25.94 -6.23
N LEU A 18 -20.40 24.75 -6.81
CA LEU A 18 -19.50 24.49 -7.93
C LEU A 18 -19.85 25.30 -9.19
N ALA A 19 -21.14 25.55 -9.43
CA ALA A 19 -21.59 26.39 -10.54
C ALA A 19 -21.12 27.83 -10.36
N ASP A 20 -21.21 28.36 -9.13
CA ASP A 20 -20.76 29.70 -8.78
C ASP A 20 -19.23 29.83 -8.94
N MET A 21 -18.45 28.87 -8.44
CA MET A 21 -16.99 28.82 -8.60
C MET A 21 -16.55 28.80 -10.07
N LEU A 22 -17.28 28.09 -10.92
CA LEU A 22 -16.98 28.00 -12.35
C LEU A 22 -17.61 29.12 -13.19
N SER A 23 -18.45 29.95 -12.59
CA SER A 23 -19.27 30.98 -13.25
C SER A 23 -20.10 30.42 -14.41
N VAL A 24 -20.81 29.31 -14.16
CA VAL A 24 -21.70 28.65 -15.13
C VAL A 24 -23.07 28.40 -14.51
N PRO A 25 -24.13 28.20 -15.32
CA PRO A 25 -25.42 27.78 -14.79
C PRO A 25 -25.36 26.39 -14.14
N LYS A 26 -26.05 26.19 -13.01
CA LYS A 26 -26.16 24.90 -12.31
C LYS A 26 -26.57 23.74 -13.23
N GLN A 27 -27.40 23.99 -14.24
CA GLN A 27 -27.83 22.96 -15.20
C GLN A 27 -26.65 22.37 -16.00
N ASN A 28 -25.56 23.13 -16.18
CA ASN A 28 -24.34 22.62 -16.80
C ASN A 28 -23.63 21.63 -15.88
N ILE A 29 -23.45 21.96 -14.59
CA ILE A 29 -22.86 21.05 -13.61
C ILE A 29 -23.65 19.75 -13.52
N SER A 30 -24.99 19.84 -13.41
CA SER A 30 -25.85 18.66 -13.39
C SER A 30 -25.73 17.80 -14.64
N ALA A 31 -25.61 18.41 -15.82
CA ALA A 31 -25.43 17.67 -17.08
C ALA A 31 -24.07 16.94 -17.12
N TRP A 32 -23.00 17.60 -16.67
CA TRP A 32 -21.67 17.00 -16.59
C TRP A 32 -21.61 15.85 -15.58
N ALA A 33 -22.15 16.06 -14.37
CA ALA A 33 -22.18 15.05 -13.32
C ALA A 33 -23.04 13.82 -13.64
N ASN A 34 -24.02 13.98 -14.55
CA ASN A 34 -24.83 12.88 -15.05
C ASN A 34 -24.27 12.26 -16.35
N GLY A 35 -23.16 12.78 -16.89
CA GLY A 35 -22.56 12.30 -18.13
C GLY A 35 -23.36 12.61 -19.40
N SER A 36 -24.36 13.48 -19.35
CA SER A 36 -25.18 13.81 -20.53
C SER A 36 -24.50 14.82 -21.46
N ARG A 37 -23.51 15.55 -20.96
CA ARG A 37 -22.63 16.43 -21.74
C ARG A 37 -21.21 16.35 -21.21
N ASN A 38 -20.22 16.43 -22.10
CA ASN A 38 -18.81 16.55 -21.73
C ASN A 38 -18.51 17.93 -21.14
N ILE A 39 -17.47 17.99 -20.31
CA ILE A 39 -16.98 19.21 -19.69
C ILE A 39 -16.11 19.95 -20.71
N PRO A 40 -16.40 21.23 -21.04
CA PRO A 40 -15.55 22.01 -21.92
C PRO A 40 -14.14 22.18 -21.34
N LYS A 41 -13.10 22.11 -22.18
CA LYS A 41 -11.68 22.20 -21.76
C LYS A 41 -11.37 23.39 -20.84
N LYS A 42 -11.95 24.56 -21.11
CA LYS A 42 -11.77 25.76 -20.28
C LYS A 42 -12.23 25.58 -18.81
N HIS A 43 -13.15 24.66 -18.56
CA HIS A 43 -13.62 24.34 -17.21
C HIS A 43 -12.85 23.19 -16.57
N LEU A 44 -12.20 22.33 -17.36
CA LEU A 44 -11.32 21.28 -16.82
C LEU A 44 -10.12 21.90 -16.09
N ALA A 45 -9.49 22.93 -16.67
CA ALA A 45 -8.41 23.66 -16.01
C ALA A 45 -8.82 24.25 -14.65
N LYS A 46 -10.02 24.86 -14.58
CA LYS A 46 -10.54 25.37 -13.30
C LYS A 46 -10.89 24.26 -12.30
N LEU A 47 -11.40 23.13 -12.79
CA LEU A 47 -11.70 21.98 -11.94
C LEU A 47 -10.44 21.34 -11.37
N TYR A 48 -9.35 21.31 -12.16
CA TYR A 48 -8.03 20.89 -11.71
C TYR A 48 -7.54 21.75 -10.52
N GLU A 49 -7.74 23.07 -10.59
CA GLU A 49 -7.42 23.98 -9.48
C GLU A 49 -8.33 23.75 -8.25
N ILE A 50 -9.66 23.66 -8.46
CA ILE A 50 -10.64 23.52 -7.37
C ILE A 50 -10.46 22.21 -6.58
N PHE A 51 -10.16 21.11 -7.27
CA PHE A 51 -10.05 19.79 -6.67
C PHE A 51 -8.61 19.32 -6.46
N GLY A 52 -7.62 20.15 -6.80
CA GLY A 52 -6.21 19.92 -6.57
C GLY A 52 -5.61 18.80 -7.43
N GLU A 53 -4.93 19.19 -8.50
CA GLU A 53 -4.10 18.34 -9.37
C GLU A 53 -4.68 17.00 -9.87
N ILE A 54 -6.01 16.82 -9.84
CA ILE A 54 -6.64 15.59 -10.32
C ILE A 54 -6.55 15.52 -11.86
N PRO A 55 -6.10 14.39 -12.43
CA PRO A 55 -6.06 14.21 -13.89
C PRO A 55 -7.42 14.44 -14.57
N GLU A 56 -7.41 15.17 -15.69
CA GLU A 56 -8.63 15.65 -16.36
C GLU A 56 -9.60 14.52 -16.74
N GLU A 57 -9.07 13.33 -17.06
CA GLU A 57 -9.86 12.16 -17.45
C GLU A 57 -10.83 11.73 -16.34
N TYR A 58 -10.47 11.92 -15.07
CA TYR A 58 -11.31 11.50 -13.95
C TYR A 58 -12.59 12.32 -13.83
N PHE A 59 -12.61 13.59 -14.26
CA PHE A 59 -13.82 14.41 -14.16
C PHE A 59 -14.95 13.93 -15.08
N GLN A 60 -14.61 13.26 -16.18
CA GLN A 60 -15.55 12.99 -17.26
C GLN A 60 -15.91 11.52 -17.42
N ARG A 61 -15.16 10.60 -16.80
CA ARG A 61 -15.43 9.16 -16.89
C ARG A 61 -16.12 8.62 -15.64
N ASP A 62 -16.68 7.42 -15.80
CA ASP A 62 -17.07 6.62 -14.66
C ASP A 62 -15.83 6.10 -13.93
N LEU A 63 -15.87 6.24 -12.61
CA LEU A 63 -14.82 5.76 -11.71
C LEU A 63 -15.13 4.35 -11.26
N ASP A 64 -14.14 3.48 -11.36
CA ASP A 64 -14.13 2.23 -10.61
C ASP A 64 -13.77 2.48 -9.13
N GLU A 65 -13.67 1.41 -8.34
CA GLU A 65 -13.36 1.53 -6.92
C GLU A 65 -11.93 2.00 -6.65
N ILE A 66 -10.96 1.59 -7.48
CA ILE A 66 -9.55 1.97 -7.33
C ILE A 66 -9.40 3.46 -7.67
N ASP A 67 -10.04 3.91 -8.73
CA ASP A 67 -10.09 5.32 -9.14
C ASP A 67 -10.65 6.20 -8.01
N GLN A 68 -11.73 5.77 -7.37
CA GLN A 68 -12.33 6.47 -6.23
C GLN A 68 -11.36 6.57 -5.05
N MET A 69 -10.61 5.50 -4.76
CA MET A 69 -9.61 5.52 -3.69
C MET A 69 -8.44 6.46 -4.00
N ARG A 70 -7.94 6.44 -5.25
CA ARG A 70 -6.87 7.34 -5.71
C ARG A 70 -7.27 8.81 -5.64
N ILE A 71 -8.49 9.14 -6.08
CA ILE A 71 -9.00 10.50 -6.01
C ILE A 71 -9.14 10.97 -4.55
N LYS A 72 -9.68 10.13 -3.66
CA LYS A 72 -9.75 10.46 -2.22
C LYS A 72 -8.38 10.75 -1.64
N LYS A 73 -7.39 9.93 -1.98
CA LYS A 73 -6.00 10.12 -1.55
C LYS A 73 -5.49 11.49 -1.97
N ILE A 74 -5.59 11.83 -3.27
CA ILE A 74 -5.14 13.13 -3.81
C ILE A 74 -5.84 14.28 -3.08
N LEU A 75 -7.16 14.23 -2.93
CA LEU A 75 -7.94 15.27 -2.24
C LEU A 75 -7.50 15.51 -0.80
N ILE A 76 -7.06 14.46 -0.10
CA ILE A 76 -6.58 14.55 1.28
C ILE A 76 -5.15 15.07 1.32
N GLU A 77 -4.28 14.60 0.40
CA GLU A 77 -2.91 15.08 0.28
C GLU A 77 -2.86 16.58 -0.02
N ASN A 78 -3.79 17.10 -0.83
CA ASN A 78 -3.91 18.52 -1.14
C ASN A 78 -4.41 19.38 0.04
N LYS A 79 -4.96 18.76 1.09
CA LYS A 79 -5.43 19.43 2.31
C LYS A 79 -4.37 19.47 3.40
N LYS A 80 -3.16 18.97 3.16
CA LYS A 80 -2.07 19.09 4.12
C LYS A 80 -1.71 20.56 4.24
N GLU A 81 -2.10 21.17 5.35
CA GLU A 81 -1.82 22.57 5.66
C GLU A 81 -0.55 22.66 6.52
N GLU A 82 0.29 23.63 6.17
CA GLU A 82 1.38 24.09 7.02
C GLU A 82 0.82 25.11 8.02
N ILE A 83 0.84 24.74 9.30
CA ILE A 83 0.34 25.57 10.39
C ILE A 83 1.53 26.26 11.05
N GLU A 84 1.58 27.58 10.90
CA GLU A 84 2.51 28.43 11.65
C GLU A 84 2.04 28.58 13.10
N TYR A 85 2.98 28.46 14.05
CA TYR A 85 2.70 28.67 15.47
C TYR A 85 3.87 29.38 16.15
N SER A 86 3.58 30.21 17.15
CA SER A 86 4.62 30.81 18.00
C SER A 86 4.79 30.04 19.30
N TYR A 87 6.02 29.97 19.79
CA TYR A 87 6.36 29.41 21.10
C TYR A 87 7.48 30.23 21.74
N THR A 88 7.49 30.25 23.07
CA THR A 88 8.54 30.92 23.84
C THR A 88 9.63 29.91 24.18
N GLU A 89 10.87 30.23 23.85
CA GLU A 89 12.04 29.48 24.27
C GLU A 89 12.88 30.35 25.22
N VAL A 90 13.28 29.79 26.35
CA VAL A 90 14.15 30.50 27.30
C VAL A 90 15.60 30.28 26.86
N ASP A 91 16.31 31.36 26.60
CA ASP A 91 17.75 31.32 26.29
C ASP A 91 18.52 30.80 27.51
N GLU A 92 19.18 29.65 27.36
CA GLU A 92 19.87 28.95 28.46
C GLU A 92 21.03 29.75 29.07
N VAL A 93 21.57 30.75 28.35
CA VAL A 93 22.74 31.54 28.77
C VAL A 93 22.32 32.83 29.44
N THR A 94 21.29 33.50 28.94
CA THR A 94 20.85 34.82 29.38
C THR A 94 19.58 34.77 30.24
N GLY A 95 18.85 33.65 30.24
CA GLY A 95 17.59 33.48 30.94
C GLY A 95 16.44 34.30 30.36
N GLN A 96 16.63 34.90 29.18
CA GLN A 96 15.60 35.71 28.51
C GLN A 96 14.63 34.82 27.73
N GLU A 97 13.35 35.16 27.78
CA GLU A 97 12.33 34.57 26.94
C GLU A 97 12.42 35.15 25.52
N ILE A 98 12.57 34.26 24.53
CA ILE A 98 12.62 34.60 23.10
C ILE A 98 11.39 33.98 22.44
N GLU A 99 10.59 34.80 21.75
CA GLU A 99 9.49 34.31 20.92
C GLU A 99 10.05 33.77 19.59
N LYS A 100 9.76 32.51 19.29
CA LYS A 100 10.13 31.84 18.04
C LYS A 100 8.90 31.44 17.26
N GLN A 101 9.07 31.36 15.95
CA GLN A 101 8.08 30.80 15.04
C GLN A 101 8.49 29.37 14.68
N GLY A 102 7.50 28.48 14.68
CA GLY A 102 7.61 27.10 14.24
C GLY A 102 6.60 26.80 13.14
N LEU A 103 6.86 25.72 12.41
CA LEU A 103 5.99 25.24 11.35
C LEU A 103 5.62 23.79 11.65
N PHE A 104 4.32 23.50 11.66
CA PHE A 104 3.77 22.17 11.91
C PHE A 104 2.98 21.72 10.69
N ILE A 105 3.23 20.50 10.21
CA ILE A 105 2.46 19.90 9.13
C ILE A 105 1.36 19.05 9.76
N ASP A 106 0.11 19.26 9.38
CA ASP A 106 -0.99 18.40 9.83
C ASP A 106 -0.86 16.98 9.26
N THR A 107 -0.50 16.04 10.13
CA THR A 107 -0.35 14.61 9.83
C THR A 107 -1.58 13.78 10.22
N SER A 108 -2.68 14.41 10.66
CA SER A 108 -3.87 13.71 11.17
C SER A 108 -4.47 12.70 10.19
N ASN A 109 -4.25 12.90 8.89
CA ASN A 109 -4.76 12.02 7.83
C ASN A 109 -3.74 10.98 7.33
N ASP A 110 -2.51 10.95 7.84
CA ASP A 110 -1.46 10.06 7.32
C ASP A 110 -1.85 8.58 7.43
N TRP A 111 -2.42 8.16 8.56
CA TRP A 111 -2.90 6.79 8.72
C TRP A 111 -4.00 6.43 7.70
N TYR A 112 -4.89 7.37 7.39
CA TYR A 112 -5.94 7.13 6.40
C TYR A 112 -5.38 7.03 4.97
N ILE A 113 -4.39 7.86 4.63
CA ILE A 113 -3.65 7.76 3.36
C ILE A 113 -2.95 6.39 3.25
N GLU A 114 -2.28 5.93 4.31
CA GLU A 114 -1.63 4.62 4.32
C GLU A 114 -2.63 3.47 4.18
N SER A 115 -3.80 3.57 4.84
CA SER A 115 -4.89 2.62 4.66
C SER A 115 -5.40 2.58 3.20
N LEU A 116 -5.53 3.74 2.55
CA LEU A 116 -5.90 3.83 1.14
C LEU A 116 -4.83 3.20 0.24
N ASN A 117 -3.55 3.46 0.48
CA ASN A 117 -2.44 2.85 -0.25
C ASN A 117 -2.50 1.31 -0.16
N TYR A 118 -2.71 0.79 1.05
CA TYR A 118 -2.86 -0.65 1.26
C TYR A 118 -4.07 -1.22 0.49
N ASP A 119 -5.24 -0.58 0.59
CA ASP A 119 -6.46 -1.04 -0.08
C ASP A 119 -6.36 -1.00 -1.61
N ILE A 120 -5.73 0.05 -2.16
CA ILE A 120 -5.42 0.17 -3.59
C ILE A 120 -4.51 -0.97 -4.01
N GLY A 121 -3.36 -1.14 -3.33
CA GLY A 121 -2.39 -2.19 -3.65
C GLY A 121 -3.01 -3.60 -3.57
N ARG A 122 -3.82 -3.86 -2.54
CA ARG A 122 -4.55 -5.13 -2.39
C ARG A 122 -5.47 -5.40 -3.59
N LYS A 123 -6.28 -4.42 -3.99
CA LYS A 123 -7.22 -4.58 -5.12
C LYS A 123 -6.51 -4.72 -6.46
N GLU A 124 -5.48 -3.92 -6.70
CA GLU A 124 -4.67 -4.02 -7.91
C GLU A 124 -4.03 -5.41 -8.04
N TYR A 125 -3.48 -5.93 -6.93
CA TYR A 125 -2.89 -7.26 -6.90
C TYR A 125 -3.93 -8.35 -7.24
N ILE A 126 -5.11 -8.33 -6.62
CA ILE A 126 -6.21 -9.26 -6.94
C ILE A 126 -6.62 -9.18 -8.42
N ASN A 127 -6.70 -7.96 -8.97
CA ASN A 127 -7.02 -7.76 -10.37
C ASN A 127 -5.93 -8.33 -11.30
N THR A 128 -4.66 -8.15 -10.96
CA THR A 128 -3.53 -8.74 -11.70
C THR A 128 -3.57 -10.27 -11.64
N LEU A 129 -3.79 -10.86 -10.46
CA LEU A 129 -3.94 -12.32 -10.31
C LEU A 129 -5.07 -12.86 -11.20
N SER A 130 -6.24 -12.23 -11.12
CA SER A 130 -7.42 -12.59 -11.91
C SER A 130 -7.15 -12.50 -13.41
N LYS A 131 -6.41 -11.46 -13.85
CA LYS A 131 -6.02 -11.29 -15.25
C LYS A 131 -5.05 -12.39 -15.70
N ASN A 132 -4.06 -12.74 -14.89
CA ASN A 132 -3.08 -13.78 -15.22
C ASN A 132 -3.75 -15.16 -15.38
N LEU A 133 -4.72 -15.48 -14.53
CA LEU A 133 -5.52 -16.70 -14.64
C LEU A 133 -6.38 -16.72 -15.92
N LYS A 134 -6.98 -15.59 -16.30
CA LYS A 134 -7.78 -15.48 -17.54
C LYS A 134 -6.95 -15.61 -18.82
N ILE A 135 -5.74 -15.05 -18.86
CA ILE A 135 -4.89 -15.08 -20.06
C ILE A 135 -4.51 -16.52 -20.45
N GLN A 136 -4.44 -17.45 -19.49
CA GLN A 136 -4.14 -18.86 -19.74
C GLN A 136 -5.33 -19.60 -20.38
N TYR A 137 -6.56 -19.16 -20.15
CA TYR A 137 -7.78 -19.68 -20.77
C TYR A 137 -8.05 -18.99 -22.12
N ARG A 138 -7.15 -19.12 -23.10
CA ARG A 138 -7.48 -18.75 -24.48
C ARG A 138 -8.31 -19.85 -25.12
N ASP A 139 -9.48 -19.51 -25.65
CA ASP A 139 -10.43 -20.41 -26.32
C ASP A 139 -9.87 -21.16 -27.56
N ASN A 140 -8.60 -20.97 -27.92
CA ASN A 140 -7.97 -21.49 -29.14
C ASN A 140 -6.74 -22.42 -28.89
N GLU A 141 -6.34 -22.66 -27.64
CA GLU A 141 -5.37 -23.72 -27.31
C GLU A 141 -6.14 -25.00 -26.94
N GLU A 142 -5.54 -26.19 -27.13
CA GLU A 142 -6.12 -27.44 -26.65
C GLU A 142 -6.56 -27.27 -25.19
N HIS A 143 -7.87 -27.37 -24.95
CA HIS A 143 -8.48 -26.98 -23.68
C HIS A 143 -7.83 -27.63 -22.45
N GLU A 144 -7.22 -28.80 -22.62
CA GLU A 144 -6.53 -29.53 -21.55
C GLU A 144 -5.21 -28.86 -21.12
N GLU A 145 -4.41 -28.35 -22.06
CA GLU A 145 -3.13 -27.69 -21.75
C GLU A 145 -3.33 -26.34 -21.05
N SER A 146 -4.31 -25.56 -21.49
CA SER A 146 -4.65 -24.26 -20.89
C SER A 146 -5.15 -24.39 -19.45
N ILE A 147 -5.97 -25.41 -19.18
CA ILE A 147 -6.45 -25.75 -17.84
C ILE A 147 -5.28 -26.20 -16.96
N SER A 148 -4.42 -27.10 -17.44
CA SER A 148 -3.26 -27.59 -16.69
C SER A 148 -2.31 -26.45 -16.29
N ARG A 149 -2.03 -25.51 -17.21
CA ARG A 149 -1.24 -24.31 -16.89
C ARG A 149 -1.92 -23.44 -15.84
N ALA A 150 -3.23 -23.21 -15.93
CA ALA A 150 -3.97 -22.43 -14.94
C ALA A 150 -3.90 -23.07 -13.54
N TYR A 151 -4.02 -24.40 -13.43
CA TYR A 151 -3.83 -25.12 -12.17
C TYR A 151 -2.42 -24.96 -11.61
N ASN A 152 -1.39 -25.03 -12.46
CA ASN A 152 -0.01 -24.82 -12.00
C ASN A 152 0.19 -23.42 -11.39
N TYR A 153 -0.41 -22.37 -11.99
CA TYR A 153 -0.37 -21.03 -11.39
C TYR A 153 -1.07 -21.00 -10.04
N LEU A 154 -2.26 -21.60 -9.91
CA LEU A 154 -2.99 -21.67 -8.64
C LEU A 154 -2.19 -22.41 -7.56
N ASN A 155 -1.58 -23.54 -7.89
CA ASN A 155 -0.75 -24.31 -6.97
C ASN A 155 0.45 -23.49 -6.47
N ILE A 156 1.14 -22.76 -7.34
CA ILE A 156 2.24 -21.87 -6.93
C ILE A 156 1.76 -20.80 -5.93
N PHE A 157 0.59 -20.20 -6.18
CA PHE A 157 0.03 -19.21 -5.25
C PHE A 157 -0.39 -19.85 -3.92
N GLN A 158 -0.93 -21.06 -3.95
CA GLN A 158 -1.30 -21.80 -2.75
C GLN A 158 -0.06 -22.14 -1.91
N GLU A 159 0.96 -22.76 -2.51
CA GLU A 159 2.23 -23.07 -1.84
C GLU A 159 2.89 -21.82 -1.25
N PHE A 160 2.88 -20.71 -2.00
CA PHE A 160 3.39 -19.44 -1.50
C PHE A 160 2.59 -18.94 -0.29
N SER A 161 1.26 -19.10 -0.30
CA SER A 161 0.41 -18.69 0.82
C SER A 161 0.70 -19.54 2.05
N GLU A 162 0.85 -20.86 1.89
CA GLU A 162 1.25 -21.78 2.96
C GLU A 162 2.61 -21.41 3.56
N ILE A 163 3.59 -21.01 2.72
CA ILE A 163 4.89 -20.50 3.18
C ILE A 163 4.73 -19.23 4.03
N VAL A 164 3.88 -18.29 3.61
CA VAL A 164 3.62 -17.06 4.37
C VAL A 164 2.95 -17.37 5.71
N GLU A 165 2.02 -18.33 5.74
CA GLU A 165 1.30 -18.76 6.95
C GLU A 165 2.17 -19.60 7.91
N SER A 166 3.24 -20.24 7.42
CA SER A 166 4.13 -21.08 8.22
C SER A 166 4.93 -20.34 9.31
N GLY A 167 4.90 -19.00 9.32
CA GLY A 167 5.61 -18.16 10.28
C GLY A 167 7.05 -17.80 9.87
N ILE A 168 7.47 -18.14 8.64
CA ILE A 168 8.74 -17.65 8.08
C ILE A 168 8.68 -16.12 7.95
N SER A 169 9.77 -15.44 8.34
CA SER A 169 9.85 -13.98 8.23
C SER A 169 9.65 -13.50 6.79
N LEU A 170 8.80 -12.48 6.62
CA LEU A 170 8.52 -11.87 5.32
C LEU A 170 9.78 -11.34 4.63
N ASP A 171 10.80 -10.91 5.37
CA ASP A 171 12.04 -10.41 4.77
C ASP A 171 12.85 -11.54 4.14
N ILE A 172 12.84 -12.74 4.73
CA ILE A 172 13.46 -13.93 4.13
C ILE A 172 12.74 -14.28 2.83
N ILE A 173 11.41 -14.29 2.86
CA ILE A 173 10.58 -14.60 1.68
C ILE A 173 10.87 -13.57 0.57
N LYS A 174 10.94 -12.28 0.92
CA LYS A 174 11.31 -11.21 -0.03
C LYS A 174 12.68 -11.43 -0.64
N ASP A 175 13.70 -11.75 0.17
CA ASP A 175 15.06 -12.01 -0.31
C ASP A 175 15.10 -13.16 -1.32
N VAL A 176 14.39 -14.26 -1.04
CA VAL A 176 14.26 -15.40 -1.95
C VAL A 176 13.60 -14.99 -3.27
N LEU A 177 12.46 -14.30 -3.21
CA LEU A 177 11.75 -13.82 -4.41
C LEU A 177 12.59 -12.83 -5.22
N CYS A 178 13.34 -11.94 -4.56
CA CYS A 178 14.28 -11.02 -5.19
C CYS A 178 15.40 -11.78 -5.91
N GLY A 179 15.92 -12.85 -5.32
CA GLY A 179 16.86 -13.76 -5.97
C GLY A 179 16.29 -14.35 -7.27
N ILE A 180 15.07 -14.90 -7.21
CA ILE A 180 14.38 -15.48 -8.38
C ILE A 180 14.21 -14.43 -9.50
N LYS A 181 13.82 -13.20 -9.16
CA LYS A 181 13.68 -12.10 -10.14
C LYS A 181 15.00 -11.75 -10.82
N LYS A 182 16.10 -11.67 -10.07
CA LYS A 182 17.43 -11.39 -10.62
C LYS A 182 17.87 -12.50 -11.57
N TYR A 183 17.60 -13.76 -11.22
CA TYR A 183 17.88 -14.91 -12.07
C TYR A 183 17.15 -14.89 -13.41
N GLN A 184 15.91 -14.38 -13.48
CA GLN A 184 15.20 -14.26 -14.76
C GLN A 184 15.83 -13.22 -15.72
N GLY A 185 16.62 -12.27 -15.21
CA GLY A 185 17.31 -11.25 -15.99
C GLY A 185 18.67 -11.68 -16.55
N GLU A 186 19.26 -12.77 -16.05
CA GLU A 186 20.60 -13.23 -16.43
C GLU A 186 20.55 -14.74 -16.70
N ARG A 187 21.07 -15.19 -17.86
CA ARG A 187 21.30 -16.62 -18.12
C ARG A 187 22.37 -17.13 -17.16
N VAL A 188 22.01 -17.53 -15.95
CA VAL A 188 22.95 -18.10 -14.99
C VAL A 188 22.81 -19.62 -15.04
N TYR A 189 23.86 -20.27 -15.53
CA TYR A 189 24.05 -21.71 -15.42
C TYR A 189 23.90 -22.14 -13.95
N GLU A 190 23.24 -23.28 -13.71
CA GLU A 190 22.96 -23.88 -12.41
C GLU A 190 24.02 -23.64 -11.32
N ASN A 191 23.55 -23.28 -10.12
CA ASN A 191 24.16 -23.42 -8.77
C ASN A 191 24.53 -22.18 -7.94
N GLU A 192 24.59 -20.95 -8.45
CA GLU A 192 24.84 -19.79 -7.56
C GLU A 192 23.60 -19.29 -6.81
N LEU A 193 22.44 -19.23 -7.49
CA LEU A 193 21.20 -18.75 -6.88
C LEU A 193 20.73 -19.65 -5.73
N VAL A 194 20.75 -20.97 -5.94
CA VAL A 194 20.39 -21.94 -4.91
C VAL A 194 21.31 -21.80 -3.70
N ARG A 195 22.62 -21.60 -3.93
CA ARG A 195 23.60 -21.38 -2.85
C ARG A 195 23.33 -20.10 -2.07
N ASP A 196 22.96 -19.02 -2.74
CA ASP A 196 22.74 -17.72 -2.10
C ASP A 196 21.38 -17.66 -1.40
N VAL A 197 20.35 -18.35 -1.93
CA VAL A 197 19.09 -18.62 -1.23
C VAL A 197 19.34 -19.45 0.02
N PHE A 198 20.10 -20.55 -0.06
CA PHE A 198 20.46 -21.37 1.10
C PHE A 198 21.26 -20.59 2.15
N LYS A 199 22.22 -19.74 1.73
CA LYS A 199 22.96 -18.86 2.66
C LYS A 199 22.03 -17.88 3.38
N SER A 200 21.05 -17.32 2.68
CA SER A 200 20.10 -16.37 3.25
C SER A 200 19.15 -17.05 4.23
N ILE A 201 18.61 -18.22 3.88
CA ILE A 201 17.81 -19.08 4.77
C ILE A 201 18.62 -19.45 6.02
N LYS A 202 19.86 -19.89 5.85
CA LYS A 202 20.74 -20.27 6.96
C LYS A 202 21.05 -19.08 7.88
N LYS A 203 21.40 -17.91 7.32
CA LYS A 203 21.66 -16.69 8.09
C LYS A 203 20.44 -16.28 8.92
N ALA A 204 19.24 -16.39 8.35
CA ALA A 204 18.02 -16.01 9.05
C ALA A 204 17.66 -17.01 10.15
N SER A 205 17.82 -18.32 9.90
CA SER A 205 17.69 -19.38 10.92
C SER A 205 18.68 -19.18 12.08
N ASP A 206 19.96 -18.92 11.77
CA ASP A 206 21.00 -18.66 12.76
C ASP A 206 20.72 -17.40 13.59
N THR A 207 20.10 -16.38 12.99
CA THR A 207 19.71 -15.14 13.68
C THR A 207 18.53 -15.38 14.63
N TYR A 208 17.54 -16.17 14.20
CA TYR A 208 16.41 -16.56 15.04
C TYR A 208 16.85 -17.39 16.25
N GLU A 209 17.71 -18.40 16.04
CA GLU A 209 18.23 -19.23 17.14
C GLU A 209 19.10 -18.42 18.11
N LYS A 210 19.91 -17.48 17.63
CA LYS A 210 20.65 -16.56 18.51
C LYS A 210 19.72 -15.73 19.38
N LYS A 211 18.70 -15.12 18.78
CA LYS A 211 17.71 -14.31 19.52
C LYS A 211 16.95 -15.16 20.54
N ARG A 212 16.53 -16.37 20.16
CA ARG A 212 15.90 -17.34 21.05
C ARG A 212 16.80 -17.69 22.24
N ILE A 213 18.10 -17.91 22.01
CA ILE A 213 19.08 -18.18 23.08
C ILE A 213 19.25 -16.96 24.00
N GLU A 214 19.27 -15.74 23.44
CA GLU A 214 19.34 -14.51 24.22
C GLU A 214 18.09 -14.30 25.08
N ASP A 215 16.90 -14.52 24.53
CA ASP A 215 15.63 -14.46 25.26
C ASP A 215 15.59 -15.51 26.40
N ILE A 216 16.07 -16.73 26.14
CA ILE A 216 16.19 -17.79 27.15
C ILE A 216 17.17 -17.40 28.26
N LYS A 217 18.33 -16.85 27.91
CA LYS A 217 19.32 -16.36 28.89
C LYS A 217 18.73 -15.24 29.74
N PHE A 218 18.02 -14.30 29.12
CA PHE A 218 17.33 -13.22 29.83
C PHE A 218 16.32 -13.77 30.84
N LEU A 219 15.52 -14.78 30.46
CA LEU A 219 14.55 -15.40 31.37
C LEU A 219 15.23 -16.10 32.57
N ILE A 220 16.37 -16.75 32.36
CA ILE A 220 17.14 -17.41 33.42
C ILE A 220 17.84 -16.39 34.32
N GLU A 221 18.47 -15.36 33.74
CA GLU A 221 19.21 -14.31 34.48
C GLU A 221 18.30 -13.47 35.37
N ASN A 222 17.03 -13.30 34.97
CA ASN A 222 16.03 -12.57 35.75
C ASN A 222 15.17 -13.50 36.65
N GLY A 223 15.50 -14.80 36.73
CA GLY A 223 14.86 -15.74 37.66
C GLY A 223 13.43 -16.13 37.35
N PHE A 224 12.96 -15.91 36.10
CA PHE A 224 11.60 -16.29 35.69
C PHE A 224 11.45 -17.81 35.52
N TYR A 225 12.54 -18.51 35.19
CA TYR A 225 12.59 -19.97 35.02
C TYR A 225 13.96 -20.51 35.44
N THR A 226 13.98 -21.72 36.02
CA THR A 226 15.21 -22.49 36.19
C THR A 226 15.65 -23.14 34.88
N LYS A 227 16.94 -23.51 34.76
CA LYS A 227 17.46 -24.23 33.59
C LYS A 227 16.73 -25.55 33.31
N GLU A 228 16.22 -26.19 34.35
CA GLU A 228 15.52 -27.49 34.27
C GLU A 228 14.08 -27.33 33.76
N GLU A 229 13.33 -26.37 34.29
CA GLU A 229 11.94 -26.07 33.85
C GLU A 229 11.88 -25.66 32.37
N LEU A 230 12.91 -24.94 31.90
CA LEU A 230 12.94 -24.43 30.54
C LEU A 230 13.32 -25.52 29.52
N ASN A 231 14.13 -26.51 29.91
CA ASN A 231 14.45 -27.68 29.08
C ASN A 231 13.24 -28.61 28.89
N GLU A 232 12.34 -28.71 29.87
CA GLU A 232 11.08 -29.45 29.72
C GLU A 232 10.13 -28.75 28.72
N LEU A 233 9.97 -27.42 28.83
CA LEU A 233 9.11 -26.64 27.92
C LEU A 233 9.57 -26.66 26.45
N LEU A 234 10.87 -26.78 26.21
CA LEU A 234 11.44 -26.82 24.85
C LEU A 234 11.30 -28.21 24.19
N ASN A 235 11.33 -29.29 24.96
CA ASN A 235 11.24 -30.67 24.46
C ASN A 235 9.79 -31.14 24.24
N ASP A 236 8.81 -30.50 24.87
CA ASP A 236 7.39 -30.88 24.76
C ASP A 236 6.72 -30.40 23.45
N LYS A 237 7.40 -29.55 22.66
CA LYS A 237 6.92 -29.09 21.33
C LYS A 237 7.42 -29.93 20.14
N THR A 238 8.16 -31.01 20.40
CA THR A 238 8.69 -31.93 19.38
C THR A 238 7.96 -33.28 19.30
N LYS A 239 6.75 -33.37 19.88
CA LYS A 239 5.83 -34.50 19.73
C LYS A 239 4.62 -34.13 18.89
#